data_AF-A0A8H3VID0-F1
#
_entry.id   AF-A0A8H3VID0-F1
#
_cell.length_a   1.000
_cell.length_b   1.000
_cell.length_c   1.000
_cell.angle_alpha   90.00
_cell.angle_beta   90.00
_cell.angle_gamma   90.00
#
_symmetry.space_group_name_H-M   'P 1'
#
loop_
_entity.id
_entity.type
_entity.pdbx_description
1 polymer ?
#
loop_
_entity_poly.entity_id
_entity_poly.type
_entity_poly.pdbx_seq_one_letter_code
_entity_poly.pdbx_strand_id
1 'polypeptide(L)'
;MDAFVSRKRRRFSPEIKVEANQPLTAITKEQDDESTDFKLAMLASVYPDLDQSLLLDILLVENGSVEAALDNLNKDSRSSRKKQSNSGVGYQASLTFFNIGSSSTKKQTLTKKGKTLHLYSPDDIAANTPCSIIHNFLQKELADALLRELLQEAPTFQRERFKMFDRVSESPHTMCFYVDSEDAAEIQRTQYVYMGDRIADVRPSLPKMREVSSKVQVAVNAENEKRIRDFYPGGKKLQYQSPDEWKPNAAFVNCYDGGQESVGYHADQLTYLGPRAIIGSLSLGVSREFRVRRIISKDKDEPANKSRKKDDADAEGQIAIHLPHNSLLVMHAEMQEEWKHSIAPAQSIDPHPIAENKRLNITYRWYKDALHPKYTPRCKCGIATVLRCVQRKKENRGRYMWMCHANYTPGKEGCSFFQWAEFDDDGNPPWQREIDDEERKESS
;
A
#
# COMPACT_ATOMS: atom_id res chain seq x y z
N MET A 1 13.08 -35.28 -54.55
CA MET A 1 11.61 -35.28 -54.60
C MET A 1 11.14 -34.09 -53.78
N ASP A 2 11.06 -32.95 -54.45
CA ASP A 2 10.48 -31.71 -53.94
C ASP A 2 8.95 -31.78 -53.99
N ALA A 3 8.30 -31.16 -53.01
CA ALA A 3 6.94 -30.65 -53.16
C ALA A 3 6.70 -29.48 -52.19
N PHE A 4 7.24 -28.32 -52.57
CA PHE A 4 6.67 -27.01 -52.27
C PHE A 4 5.25 -26.93 -52.84
N VAL A 5 4.25 -26.52 -52.03
CA VAL A 5 3.02 -25.91 -52.56
C VAL A 5 2.68 -24.64 -51.80
N SER A 6 2.89 -23.56 -52.55
CA SER A 6 2.51 -22.17 -52.37
C SER A 6 0.99 -21.96 -52.22
N ARG A 7 0.58 -21.01 -51.36
CA ARG A 7 -0.62 -20.19 -51.57
C ARG A 7 -0.35 -18.70 -51.28
N LYS A 8 0.13 -18.03 -52.34
CA LYS A 8 -0.14 -16.67 -52.86
C LYS A 8 -0.27 -15.47 -51.88
N ARG A 9 0.79 -14.65 -51.88
CA ARG A 9 0.76 -13.18 -51.68
C ARG A 9 -0.04 -12.48 -52.80
N ARG A 10 -0.79 -11.43 -52.45
CA ARG A 10 -1.24 -10.38 -53.37
C ARG A 10 -0.41 -9.10 -53.12
N ARG A 11 0.14 -8.54 -54.20
CA ARG A 11 0.75 -7.21 -54.42
C ARG A 11 0.05 -6.72 -55.71
N PHE A 12 -0.25 -5.45 -56.03
CA PHE A 12 0.18 -4.12 -55.62
C PHE A 12 -0.98 -3.12 -55.92
N SER A 13 -0.80 -1.88 -55.45
CA SER A 13 -1.64 -0.66 -55.43
C SER A 13 -2.35 -0.21 -56.73
N PRO A 14 -3.13 0.88 -56.62
CA PRO A 14 -2.80 2.08 -57.39
C PRO A 14 -2.51 3.29 -56.48
N GLU A 15 -1.60 4.13 -56.98
CA GLU A 15 -1.19 5.42 -56.43
C GLU A 15 -2.38 6.35 -56.22
N ILE A 16 -2.52 6.93 -55.03
CA ILE A 16 -3.33 8.13 -54.80
C ILE A 16 -2.37 9.23 -54.36
N LYS A 17 -2.33 10.28 -55.19
CA LYS A 17 -1.57 11.51 -55.01
C LYS A 17 -1.96 12.17 -53.70
N VAL A 18 -0.96 12.60 -52.93
CA VAL A 18 -1.15 13.44 -51.75
C VAL A 18 -1.51 14.84 -52.24
N GLU A 19 -2.79 15.19 -52.14
CA GLU A 19 -3.22 16.60 -52.13
C GLU A 19 -3.31 17.05 -50.66
N ALA A 20 -2.59 18.12 -50.35
CA ALA A 20 -2.64 18.79 -49.07
C ALA A 20 -4.01 19.47 -48.87
N ASN A 21 -4.53 19.42 -47.64
CA ASN A 21 -5.76 20.02 -47.09
C ASN A 21 -7.06 19.20 -47.19
N GLN A 22 -7.30 18.32 -46.19
CA GLN A 22 -8.65 18.06 -45.66
C GLN A 22 -8.63 17.87 -44.12
N PRO A 23 -9.68 18.25 -43.37
CA PRO A 23 -9.66 18.30 -41.90
C PRO A 23 -9.93 16.95 -41.21
N LEU A 24 -9.28 16.76 -40.06
CA LEU A 24 -9.19 15.56 -39.21
C LEU A 24 -10.48 15.15 -38.43
N THR A 25 -11.68 15.37 -38.95
CA THR A 25 -12.93 15.16 -38.15
C THR A 25 -13.66 13.83 -38.37
N ALA A 26 -13.00 12.74 -38.80
CA ALA A 26 -13.69 11.49 -39.12
C ALA A 26 -13.01 10.19 -38.65
N ILE A 27 -12.35 10.18 -37.49
CA ILE A 27 -11.80 8.95 -36.87
C ILE A 27 -12.07 8.91 -35.35
N THR A 28 -13.23 9.37 -34.88
CA THR A 28 -13.51 9.46 -33.43
C THR A 28 -14.70 8.60 -33.04
N LYS A 29 -14.43 7.37 -32.57
CA LYS A 29 -15.28 6.67 -31.59
C LYS A 29 -14.73 5.37 -30.96
N GLU A 30 -13.53 4.88 -31.31
CA GLU A 30 -13.01 3.59 -30.81
C GLU A 30 -11.66 3.64 -30.05
N GLN A 31 -11.18 4.81 -29.59
CA GLN A 31 -9.81 4.94 -29.02
C GLN A 31 -9.67 4.76 -27.48
N ASP A 32 -10.74 4.43 -26.74
CA ASP A 32 -10.64 4.33 -25.27
C ASP A 32 -10.17 2.94 -24.76
N ASP A 33 -10.03 1.93 -25.65
CA ASP A 33 -9.61 0.55 -25.33
C ASP A 33 -8.18 0.17 -25.76
N GLU A 34 -7.41 1.10 -26.33
CA GLU A 34 -6.04 0.82 -26.79
C GLU A 34 -5.00 0.87 -25.65
N SER A 35 -4.00 -0.04 -25.73
CA SER A 35 -2.88 -0.11 -24.76
C SER A 35 -2.12 1.21 -24.66
N THR A 36 -1.67 1.56 -23.45
CA THR A 36 -0.81 2.74 -23.21
C THR A 36 0.41 2.76 -24.13
N ASP A 37 1.02 1.60 -24.41
CA ASP A 37 2.19 1.51 -25.31
C ASP A 37 1.84 1.90 -26.75
N PHE A 38 0.63 1.57 -27.20
CA PHE A 38 0.13 1.95 -28.52
C PHE A 38 -0.12 3.46 -28.59
N LYS A 39 -0.76 4.02 -27.55
CA LYS A 39 -1.00 5.47 -27.43
C LYS A 39 0.29 6.27 -27.36
N LEU A 40 1.30 5.76 -26.66
CA LEU A 40 2.66 6.32 -26.64
C LEU A 40 3.34 6.25 -28.01
N ALA A 41 3.23 5.14 -28.72
CA ALA A 41 3.77 5.01 -30.07
C ALA A 41 3.09 5.99 -31.04
N MET A 42 1.78 6.21 -30.91
CA MET A 42 1.08 7.24 -31.69
C MET A 42 1.60 8.63 -31.40
N LEU A 43 1.73 9.01 -30.12
CA LEU A 43 2.27 10.32 -29.74
C LEU A 43 3.73 10.51 -30.19
N ALA A 44 4.56 9.48 -30.05
CA ALA A 44 5.96 9.49 -30.49
C ALA A 44 6.09 9.58 -32.01
N SER A 45 5.12 9.09 -32.78
CA SER A 45 5.10 9.24 -34.24
C SER A 45 4.85 10.69 -34.68
N VAL A 46 4.10 11.46 -33.88
CA VAL A 46 3.79 12.87 -34.16
C VAL A 46 4.86 13.81 -33.60
N TYR A 47 5.46 13.44 -32.45
CA TYR A 47 6.50 14.20 -31.76
C TYR A 47 7.76 13.34 -31.52
N PRO A 48 8.54 13.02 -32.56
CA PRO A 48 9.70 12.13 -32.46
C PRO A 48 10.86 12.71 -31.63
N ASP A 49 10.87 14.02 -31.40
CA ASP A 49 11.90 14.72 -30.63
C ASP A 49 11.61 14.76 -29.11
N LEU A 50 10.43 14.29 -28.68
CA LEU A 50 10.06 14.24 -27.27
C LEU A 50 10.38 12.87 -26.66
N ASP A 51 10.90 12.91 -25.44
CA ASP A 51 11.22 11.68 -24.71
C ASP A 51 9.96 10.91 -24.34
N GLN A 52 10.03 9.58 -24.39
CA GLN A 52 8.90 8.70 -24.12
C GLN A 52 8.32 8.90 -22.71
N SER A 53 9.15 9.24 -21.72
CA SER A 53 8.68 9.55 -20.36
C SER A 53 7.77 10.77 -20.32
N LEU A 54 8.11 11.83 -21.08
CA LEU A 54 7.30 13.04 -21.17
C LEU A 54 5.97 12.79 -21.89
N LEU A 55 5.99 11.96 -22.94
CA LEU A 55 4.76 11.57 -23.64
C LEU A 55 3.82 10.76 -22.75
N LEU A 56 4.36 9.90 -21.87
CA LEU A 56 3.58 9.16 -20.88
C LEU A 56 2.96 10.09 -19.84
N ASP A 57 3.73 11.05 -19.34
CA ASP A 57 3.23 12.02 -18.36
C ASP A 57 2.08 12.87 -18.93
N ILE A 58 2.20 13.36 -20.18
CA ILE A 58 1.14 14.12 -20.85
C ILE A 58 -0.10 13.25 -21.06
N LEU A 59 0.09 12.00 -21.47
CA LEU A 59 -1.00 11.06 -21.67
C LEU A 59 -1.71 10.74 -20.34
N LEU A 60 -0.98 10.66 -19.22
CA LEU A 60 -1.55 10.44 -17.88
C LEU A 60 -2.38 11.65 -17.41
N VAL A 61 -1.89 12.87 -17.62
CA VAL A 61 -2.62 14.12 -17.30
C VAL A 61 -3.94 14.18 -18.07
N GLU A 62 -3.90 13.84 -19.36
CA GLU A 62 -5.07 13.85 -20.23
C GLU A 62 -5.93 12.57 -20.13
N ASN A 63 -5.82 11.85 -19.00
CA ASN A 63 -6.61 10.67 -18.65
C ASN A 63 -6.53 9.53 -19.69
N GLY A 64 -5.41 9.40 -20.40
CA GLY A 64 -5.22 8.39 -21.44
C GLY A 64 -5.81 8.76 -22.81
N SER A 65 -6.25 10.01 -23.00
CA SER A 65 -6.73 10.52 -24.29
C SER A 65 -5.56 11.03 -25.14
N VAL A 66 -5.33 10.39 -26.29
CA VAL A 66 -4.32 10.84 -27.24
C VAL A 66 -4.72 12.17 -27.88
N GLU A 67 -6.01 12.37 -28.15
CA GLU A 67 -6.54 13.61 -28.74
C GLU A 67 -6.26 14.83 -27.84
N ALA A 68 -6.59 14.72 -26.55
CA ALA A 68 -6.33 15.79 -25.59
C ALA A 68 -4.82 15.99 -25.34
N ALA A 69 -4.02 14.93 -25.35
CA ALA A 69 -2.56 15.01 -25.27
C ALA A 69 -1.96 15.76 -26.48
N LEU A 70 -2.43 15.48 -27.69
CA LEU A 70 -2.03 16.18 -28.91
C LEU A 70 -2.43 17.66 -28.88
N ASP A 71 -3.62 17.98 -28.40
CA ASP A 71 -4.10 19.36 -28.25
C ASP A 71 -3.29 20.13 -27.20
N ASN A 72 -2.85 19.47 -26.13
CA ASN A 72 -1.99 20.05 -25.12
C ASN A 72 -0.59 20.35 -25.70
N LEU A 73 0.01 19.37 -26.39
CA LEU A 73 1.31 19.52 -27.06
C LEU A 73 1.32 20.61 -28.14
N ASN A 74 0.22 20.76 -28.88
CA ASN A 74 0.08 21.81 -29.90
C ASN A 74 0.06 23.24 -29.30
N LYS A 75 -0.46 23.40 -28.08
CA LYS A 75 -0.52 24.70 -27.39
C LYS A 75 0.86 25.15 -26.88
N ASP A 76 1.78 24.22 -26.66
CA ASP A 76 3.08 24.46 -26.02
C ASP A 76 4.22 24.79 -27.00
N SER A 77 3.98 24.77 -28.33
CA SER A 77 4.97 25.13 -29.36
C SER A 77 5.49 26.59 -29.32
N ARG A 78 5.07 27.39 -28.32
CA ARG A 78 5.46 28.81 -28.16
C ARG A 78 6.37 29.12 -26.96
N SER A 79 6.91 28.14 -26.24
CA SER A 79 7.88 28.44 -25.16
C SER A 79 9.00 27.40 -25.05
N SER A 80 10.19 27.76 -25.54
CA SER A 80 11.42 26.99 -25.32
C SER A 80 11.77 26.91 -23.83
N ARG A 81 11.79 25.72 -23.22
CA ARG A 81 12.42 25.48 -21.91
C ARG A 81 13.52 24.42 -22.01
N LYS A 82 14.63 24.71 -21.34
CA LYS A 82 15.90 23.96 -21.37
C LYS A 82 15.75 22.57 -20.74
N LYS A 83 16.42 21.59 -21.36
CA LYS A 83 16.65 20.23 -20.86
C LYS A 83 17.36 20.25 -19.50
N GLN A 84 16.77 19.60 -18.51
CA GLN A 84 17.47 19.07 -17.34
C GLN A 84 17.28 17.55 -17.35
N SER A 85 18.36 16.80 -17.61
CA SER A 85 18.35 15.35 -17.71
C SER A 85 18.45 14.72 -16.32
N ASN A 86 17.40 14.03 -15.87
CA ASN A 86 17.48 13.07 -14.77
C ASN A 86 17.73 11.67 -15.37
N SER A 87 18.93 11.13 -15.13
CA SER A 87 19.38 9.83 -15.68
C SER A 87 19.12 8.64 -14.74
N GLY A 88 17.94 8.60 -14.09
CA GLY A 88 17.55 7.50 -13.21
C GLY A 88 16.33 6.77 -13.76
N VAL A 89 16.46 5.48 -14.04
CA VAL A 89 15.33 4.61 -14.41
C VAL A 89 14.34 4.55 -13.24
N GLY A 90 13.11 5.02 -13.45
CA GLY A 90 11.98 4.78 -12.54
C GLY A 90 11.37 5.99 -11.81
N TYR A 91 11.75 7.22 -12.11
CA TYR A 91 11.19 8.41 -11.45
C TYR A 91 10.30 9.23 -12.39
N GLN A 92 9.01 9.36 -12.06
CA GLN A 92 8.07 10.27 -12.73
C GLN A 92 7.84 11.54 -11.89
N ALA A 93 7.64 12.68 -12.55
CA ALA A 93 7.48 14.00 -11.90
C ALA A 93 6.10 14.14 -11.20
N SER A 94 5.99 15.09 -10.26
CA SER A 94 4.73 15.37 -9.54
C SER A 94 3.66 15.98 -10.45
N LEU A 95 2.39 15.60 -10.21
CA LEU A 95 1.22 16.14 -10.91
C LEU A 95 1.08 17.67 -10.74
N THR A 96 1.65 18.24 -9.68
CA THR A 96 1.59 19.68 -9.39
C THR A 96 2.45 20.54 -10.33
N PHE A 97 3.50 19.98 -10.93
CA PHE A 97 4.39 20.74 -11.84
C PHE A 97 3.69 21.21 -13.11
N PHE A 98 2.58 20.56 -13.49
CA PHE A 98 1.85 20.86 -14.72
C PHE A 98 0.58 21.69 -14.50
N ASN A 99 0.18 21.94 -13.24
CA ASN A 99 -1.06 22.67 -12.92
C ASN A 99 -0.83 24.18 -12.69
N ILE A 100 -0.04 24.83 -13.56
CA ILE A 100 0.02 26.30 -13.62
C ILE A 100 -1.01 26.77 -14.64
N GLY A 101 -2.25 27.00 -14.18
CA GLY A 101 -3.25 27.72 -14.97
C GLY A 101 -4.66 27.17 -14.98
N SER A 102 -5.25 26.79 -13.84
CA SER A 102 -6.71 26.76 -13.72
C SER A 102 -7.15 27.03 -12.29
N SER A 103 -7.59 28.27 -12.03
CA SER A 103 -8.29 28.62 -10.80
C SER A 103 -9.68 27.99 -10.82
N SER A 104 -9.83 26.78 -10.27
CA SER A 104 -11.15 26.28 -9.90
C SER A 104 -11.10 25.53 -8.56
N THR A 105 -11.70 26.15 -7.54
CA THR A 105 -11.83 25.70 -6.15
C THR A 105 -12.89 24.61 -5.99
N LYS A 106 -12.78 23.51 -6.74
CA LYS A 106 -13.57 22.30 -6.47
C LYS A 106 -12.62 21.12 -6.27
N LYS A 107 -12.58 20.57 -5.04
CA LYS A 107 -11.93 19.28 -4.74
C LYS A 107 -12.63 18.20 -5.56
N GLN A 108 -12.16 17.95 -6.78
CA GLN A 108 -12.61 16.81 -7.59
C GLN A 108 -12.00 15.54 -7.01
N THR A 109 -12.82 14.50 -6.86
CA THR A 109 -12.36 13.15 -6.52
C THR A 109 -11.43 12.67 -7.63
N LEU A 110 -10.13 12.50 -7.33
CA LEU A 110 -9.09 12.13 -8.31
C LEU A 110 -9.26 10.71 -8.85
N THR A 111 -10.01 9.88 -8.16
CA THR A 111 -10.25 8.48 -8.49
C THR A 111 -11.64 8.29 -9.13
N LYS A 112 -11.70 7.55 -10.23
CA LYS A 112 -12.94 7.19 -10.95
C LYS A 112 -13.21 5.70 -10.81
N LYS A 113 -14.48 5.30 -10.69
CA LYS A 113 -14.89 3.89 -10.60
C LYS A 113 -14.29 3.09 -11.77
N GLY A 114 -13.53 2.04 -11.46
CA GLY A 114 -12.92 1.14 -12.44
C GLY A 114 -11.56 1.57 -13.01
N LYS A 115 -11.05 2.77 -12.72
CA LYS A 115 -9.69 3.19 -13.08
C LYS A 115 -8.82 3.34 -11.82
N THR A 116 -7.62 2.77 -11.85
CA THR A 116 -6.60 2.92 -10.80
C THR A 116 -5.88 4.24 -10.99
N LEU A 117 -5.82 5.08 -9.96
CA LEU A 117 -4.94 6.24 -9.96
C LEU A 117 -3.54 5.80 -9.54
N HIS A 118 -2.55 5.96 -10.41
CA HIS A 118 -1.17 5.65 -10.07
C HIS A 118 -0.47 6.91 -9.55
N LEU A 119 0.12 6.82 -8.35
CA LEU A 119 0.88 7.89 -7.73
C LEU A 119 2.36 7.47 -7.59
N TYR A 120 3.24 8.41 -7.90
CA TYR A 120 4.69 8.18 -7.96
C TYR A 120 5.45 9.17 -7.07
N SER A 121 5.06 10.45 -7.08
CA SER A 121 5.75 11.47 -6.30
C SER A 121 5.39 11.40 -4.81
N PRO A 122 6.35 11.62 -3.89
CA PRO A 122 6.06 11.65 -2.46
C PRO A 122 4.96 12.64 -2.05
N ASP A 123 4.93 13.81 -2.68
CA ASP A 123 3.96 14.86 -2.38
C ASP A 123 2.55 14.48 -2.80
N ASP A 124 2.39 13.88 -4.00
CA ASP A 124 1.07 13.42 -4.45
C ASP A 124 0.56 12.27 -3.59
N ILE A 125 1.45 11.36 -3.17
CA ILE A 125 1.10 10.25 -2.27
C ILE A 125 0.60 10.80 -0.92
N ALA A 126 1.35 11.73 -0.32
CA ALA A 126 0.99 12.34 0.96
C ALA A 126 -0.32 13.15 0.88
N ALA A 127 -0.55 13.86 -0.22
CA ALA A 127 -1.75 14.66 -0.44
C ALA A 127 -3.03 13.82 -0.62
N ASN A 128 -2.91 12.64 -1.20
CA ASN A 128 -4.07 11.85 -1.65
C ASN A 128 -4.32 10.59 -0.82
N THR A 129 -3.39 10.23 0.05
CA THR A 129 -3.47 9.02 0.88
C THR A 129 -3.02 9.31 2.31
N PRO A 130 -3.32 8.43 3.28
CA PRO A 130 -2.74 8.47 4.61
C PRO A 130 -1.34 7.84 4.65
N CYS A 131 -0.59 7.93 3.55
CA CYS A 131 0.76 7.39 3.46
C CYS A 131 1.75 8.48 3.07
N SER A 132 2.99 8.35 3.53
CA SER A 132 4.14 9.06 2.95
C SER A 132 5.21 8.05 2.53
N ILE A 133 6.09 8.46 1.62
CA ILE A 133 7.15 7.58 1.09
C ILE A 133 8.49 8.31 1.05
N ILE A 134 9.54 7.58 1.42
CA ILE A 134 10.94 8.00 1.30
C ILE A 134 11.63 7.02 0.36
N HIS A 135 11.96 7.48 -0.85
CA HIS A 135 12.72 6.72 -1.83
C HIS A 135 14.20 6.71 -1.49
N ASN A 136 14.91 5.65 -1.86
CA ASN A 136 16.33 5.45 -1.57
C ASN A 136 16.66 5.67 -0.09
N PHE A 137 15.82 5.12 0.78
CA PHE A 137 15.83 5.42 2.20
C PHE A 137 17.17 5.11 2.87
N LEU A 138 17.73 3.94 2.59
CA LEU A 138 19.03 3.52 3.12
C LEU A 138 20.15 3.88 2.14
N GLN A 139 21.37 4.02 2.67
CA GLN A 139 22.57 3.97 1.85
C GLN A 139 22.60 2.66 1.05
N LYS A 140 23.03 2.73 -0.20
CA LYS A 140 22.95 1.61 -1.15
C LYS A 140 23.61 0.34 -0.60
N GLU A 141 24.77 0.48 0.01
CA GLU A 141 25.55 -0.63 0.57
C GLU A 141 24.78 -1.33 1.70
N LEU A 142 24.10 -0.56 2.54
CA LEU A 142 23.28 -1.09 3.64
C LEU A 142 21.99 -1.74 3.11
N ALA A 143 21.33 -1.14 2.12
CA ALA A 143 20.16 -1.72 1.47
C ALA A 143 20.48 -3.08 0.82
N ASP A 144 21.60 -3.13 0.09
CA ASP A 144 22.08 -4.34 -0.58
C ASP A 144 22.51 -5.42 0.44
N ALA A 145 23.12 -5.03 1.57
CA ALA A 145 23.50 -5.94 2.64
C ALA A 145 22.27 -6.53 3.35
N LEU A 146 21.31 -5.70 3.73
CA LEU A 146 20.04 -6.14 4.31
C LEU A 146 19.28 -7.07 3.35
N LEU A 147 19.21 -6.72 2.07
CA LEU A 147 18.57 -7.56 1.07
C LEU A 147 19.21 -8.95 0.97
N ARG A 148 20.55 -9.04 0.96
CA ARG A 148 21.25 -10.34 0.94
C ARG A 148 21.00 -11.16 2.20
N GLU A 149 21.01 -10.53 3.38
CA GLU A 149 20.71 -11.19 4.65
C GLU A 149 19.30 -11.79 4.65
N LEU A 150 18.30 -11.03 4.20
CA LEU A 150 16.93 -11.52 4.09
C LEU A 150 16.73 -12.58 3.01
N LEU A 151 17.43 -12.49 1.88
CA LEU A 151 17.37 -13.50 0.82
C LEU A 151 17.94 -14.86 1.28
N GLN A 152 18.88 -14.88 2.22
CA GLN A 152 19.38 -16.12 2.82
C GLN A 152 18.32 -16.76 3.74
N GLU A 153 17.53 -15.95 4.44
CA GLU A 153 16.47 -16.42 5.34
C GLU A 153 15.18 -16.82 4.61
N ALA A 154 14.86 -16.14 3.50
CA ALA A 154 13.59 -16.27 2.78
C ALA A 154 13.16 -17.71 2.41
N PRO A 155 14.07 -18.64 2.06
CA PRO A 155 13.71 -20.05 1.82
C PRO A 155 13.09 -20.77 3.02
N THR A 156 13.29 -20.25 4.24
CA THR A 156 12.74 -20.82 5.47
C THR A 156 11.38 -20.24 5.86
N PHE A 157 10.92 -19.19 5.16
CA PHE A 157 9.65 -18.52 5.47
C PHE A 157 8.46 -19.42 5.15
N GLN A 158 7.38 -19.25 5.91
CA GLN A 158 6.20 -20.11 5.81
C GLN A 158 5.02 -19.34 5.23
N ARG A 159 4.07 -20.06 4.63
CA ARG A 159 2.78 -19.49 4.25
C ARG A 159 1.81 -19.62 5.42
N GLU A 160 1.26 -18.49 5.83
CA GLU A 160 0.24 -18.47 6.88
C GLU A 160 -1.08 -19.09 6.41
N ARG A 161 -1.68 -19.93 7.25
CA ARG A 161 -3.00 -20.54 7.00
C ARG A 161 -4.02 -19.92 7.93
N PHE A 162 -5.15 -19.55 7.36
CA PHE A 162 -6.24 -18.94 8.11
C PHE A 162 -7.59 -19.44 7.61
N LYS A 163 -8.60 -19.39 8.47
CA LYS A 163 -9.99 -19.74 8.15
C LYS A 163 -10.80 -18.46 7.94
N MET A 164 -11.40 -18.31 6.75
CA MET A 164 -12.34 -17.23 6.44
C MET A 164 -13.62 -17.81 5.85
N PHE A 165 -14.79 -17.46 6.39
CA PHE A 165 -16.10 -17.94 5.93
C PHE A 165 -16.18 -19.47 5.83
N ASP A 166 -15.67 -20.15 6.85
CA ASP A 166 -15.57 -21.61 6.93
C ASP A 166 -14.70 -22.30 5.87
N ARG A 167 -13.90 -21.51 5.14
CA ARG A 167 -12.89 -22.04 4.21
C ARG A 167 -11.50 -21.77 4.75
N VAL A 168 -10.69 -22.81 4.79
CA VAL A 168 -9.24 -22.67 5.05
C VAL A 168 -8.60 -22.15 3.77
N SER A 169 -7.78 -21.12 3.90
CA SER A 169 -7.01 -20.53 2.82
C SER A 169 -5.58 -20.32 3.29
N GLU A 170 -4.67 -20.28 2.34
CA GLU A 170 -3.25 -20.09 2.58
C GLU A 170 -2.83 -18.77 1.93
N SER A 171 -1.93 -18.05 2.59
CA SER A 171 -1.37 -16.82 2.05
C SER A 171 -0.62 -17.11 0.73
N PRO A 172 -0.81 -16.31 -0.34
CA PRO A 172 -0.06 -16.49 -1.58
C PRO A 172 1.43 -16.18 -1.47
N HIS A 173 1.89 -15.55 -0.39
CA HIS A 173 3.27 -15.16 -0.14
C HIS A 173 3.79 -15.83 1.15
N THR A 174 5.11 -15.95 1.30
CA THR A 174 5.73 -16.46 2.54
C THR A 174 6.10 -15.33 3.48
N MET A 175 6.20 -15.63 4.77
CA MET A 175 6.58 -14.66 5.79
C MET A 175 7.35 -15.28 6.95
N CYS A 176 7.98 -14.43 7.76
CA CYS A 176 8.49 -14.74 9.09
C CYS A 176 8.30 -13.53 10.02
N PHE A 177 8.07 -13.78 11.31
CA PHE A 177 7.86 -12.73 12.32
C PHE A 177 9.12 -12.52 13.15
N TYR A 178 9.55 -11.27 13.28
CA TYR A 178 10.75 -10.89 14.00
C TYR A 178 10.45 -9.91 15.14
N VAL A 179 11.19 -10.01 16.24
CA VAL A 179 11.16 -9.12 17.41
C VAL A 179 12.56 -8.81 17.92
N ASP A 180 12.71 -7.91 18.90
CA ASP A 180 14.04 -7.36 19.25
C ASP A 180 15.00 -8.34 19.94
N SER A 181 14.49 -9.35 20.65
CA SER A 181 15.29 -10.29 21.44
C SER A 181 14.72 -11.70 21.44
N GLU A 182 15.52 -12.67 21.90
CA GLU A 182 15.05 -14.05 22.06
C GLU A 182 13.96 -14.16 23.14
N ASP A 183 14.08 -13.40 24.23
CA ASP A 183 13.04 -13.36 25.27
C ASP A 183 11.72 -12.80 24.72
N ALA A 184 11.78 -11.75 23.89
CA ALA A 184 10.61 -11.22 23.22
C ALA A 184 10.01 -12.25 22.24
N ALA A 185 10.85 -13.04 21.56
CA ALA A 185 10.40 -14.08 20.64
C ALA A 185 9.67 -15.20 21.40
N GLU A 186 10.20 -15.62 22.55
CA GLU A 186 9.54 -16.61 23.39
C GLU A 186 8.22 -16.10 23.96
N ILE A 187 8.17 -14.85 24.42
CA ILE A 187 6.93 -14.20 24.87
C ILE A 187 5.90 -14.16 23.74
N GLN A 188 6.29 -13.80 22.51
CA GLN A 188 5.39 -13.80 21.36
C GLN A 188 4.84 -15.20 21.05
N ARG A 189 5.71 -16.22 20.99
CA ARG A 189 5.31 -17.62 20.72
C ARG A 189 4.34 -18.15 21.78
N THR A 190 4.52 -17.75 23.04
CA THR A 190 3.77 -18.33 24.16
C THR A 190 2.54 -17.54 24.58
N GLN A 191 2.51 -16.22 24.38
CA GLN A 191 1.47 -15.37 24.97
C GLN A 191 0.58 -14.66 23.94
N TYR A 192 1.11 -14.38 22.75
CA TYR A 192 0.41 -13.60 21.73
C TYR A 192 -0.38 -14.48 20.76
N VAL A 193 -1.48 -13.93 20.25
CA VAL A 193 -2.39 -14.60 19.30
C VAL A 193 -2.61 -13.66 18.12
N TYR A 194 -2.32 -14.16 16.92
CA TYR A 194 -2.53 -13.47 15.65
C TYR A 194 -3.49 -14.29 14.78
N MET A 195 -4.54 -13.65 14.25
CA MET A 195 -5.57 -14.36 13.46
C MET A 195 -6.14 -15.61 14.15
N GLY A 196 -6.28 -15.57 15.48
CA GLY A 196 -6.91 -16.63 16.28
C GLY A 196 -5.95 -17.73 16.76
N ASP A 197 -4.71 -17.78 16.27
CA ASP A 197 -3.70 -18.75 16.72
C ASP A 197 -2.34 -18.11 17.05
N ARG A 198 -1.44 -18.90 17.62
CA ARG A 198 -0.06 -18.47 17.88
C ARG A 198 0.76 -18.55 16.59
N ILE A 199 1.62 -17.55 16.38
CA ILE A 199 2.64 -17.63 15.33
C ILE A 199 3.73 -18.56 15.84
N ALA A 200 3.95 -19.68 15.15
CA ALA A 200 4.92 -20.68 15.58
C ALA A 200 6.37 -20.22 15.35
N ASP A 201 6.62 -19.56 14.21
CA ASP A 201 7.94 -19.11 13.79
C ASP A 201 8.10 -17.61 14.07
N VAL A 202 8.55 -17.31 15.30
CA VAL A 202 8.96 -15.96 15.72
C VAL A 202 10.44 -15.99 16.03
N ARG A 203 11.21 -15.04 15.51
CA ARG A 203 12.67 -15.01 15.61
C ARG A 203 13.17 -13.67 16.16
N PRO A 204 14.34 -13.63 16.81
CA PRO A 204 15.01 -12.36 17.06
C PRO A 204 15.43 -11.71 15.72
N SER A 205 15.30 -10.39 15.62
CA SER A 205 15.67 -9.60 14.46
C SER A 205 17.12 -9.87 14.06
N LEU A 206 17.37 -9.99 12.76
CA LEU A 206 18.70 -10.22 12.21
C LEU A 206 19.62 -9.01 12.43
N PRO A 207 20.96 -9.18 12.35
CA PRO A 207 21.90 -8.09 12.56
C PRO A 207 21.63 -6.84 11.71
N LYS A 208 21.42 -6.96 10.39
CA LYS A 208 21.11 -5.79 9.55
C LYS A 208 19.72 -5.25 9.80
N MET A 209 18.76 -6.10 10.15
CA MET A 209 17.42 -5.62 10.55
C MET A 209 17.48 -4.73 11.80
N ARG A 210 18.27 -5.09 12.82
CA ARG A 210 18.45 -4.27 14.03
C ARG A 210 19.11 -2.93 13.73
N GLU A 211 20.15 -2.94 12.92
CA GLU A 211 20.84 -1.72 12.47
C GLU A 211 19.86 -0.76 11.76
N VAL A 212 19.07 -1.29 10.83
CA VAL A 212 18.08 -0.52 10.06
C VAL A 212 16.89 -0.08 10.91
N SER A 213 16.48 -0.87 11.91
CA SER A 213 15.36 -0.57 12.80
C SER A 213 15.47 0.82 13.43
N SER A 214 16.65 1.18 13.95
CA SER A 214 16.91 2.52 14.52
C SER A 214 16.71 3.66 13.51
N LYS A 215 17.09 3.45 12.24
CA LYS A 215 16.90 4.44 11.18
C LYS A 215 15.42 4.58 10.83
N VAL A 216 14.70 3.46 10.77
CA VAL A 216 13.25 3.43 10.53
C VAL A 216 12.52 4.14 11.65
N GLN A 217 12.88 3.91 12.91
CA GLN A 217 12.32 4.63 14.06
C GLN A 217 12.40 6.14 13.89
N VAL A 218 13.59 6.67 13.61
CA VAL A 218 13.80 8.12 13.43
C VAL A 218 12.96 8.65 12.25
N ALA A 219 12.97 7.95 11.12
CA ALA A 219 12.26 8.38 9.92
C ALA A 219 10.73 8.36 10.09
N VAL A 220 10.19 7.31 10.71
CA VAL A 220 8.75 7.18 10.96
C VAL A 220 8.26 8.26 11.92
N ASN A 221 9.00 8.54 13.00
CA ASN A 221 8.64 9.62 13.92
C ASN A 221 8.69 10.99 13.23
N ALA A 222 9.73 11.28 12.45
CA ALA A 222 9.82 12.54 11.70
C ALA A 222 8.68 12.71 10.67
N GLU A 223 8.32 11.65 9.96
CA GLU A 223 7.20 11.66 9.01
C GLU A 223 5.85 11.80 9.72
N ASN A 224 5.68 11.22 10.91
CA ASN A 224 4.48 11.40 11.74
C ASN A 224 4.33 12.86 12.21
N GLU A 225 5.40 13.48 12.70
CA GLU A 225 5.40 14.90 13.08
C GLU A 225 5.05 15.79 11.89
N LYS A 226 5.64 15.51 10.72
CA LYS A 226 5.31 16.19 9.46
C LYS A 226 3.84 16.02 9.09
N ARG A 227 3.30 14.80 9.20
CA ARG A 227 1.89 14.50 8.93
C ARG A 227 0.96 15.32 9.83
N ILE A 228 1.25 15.33 11.13
CA ILE A 228 0.46 16.07 12.12
C ILE A 228 0.46 17.56 11.78
N ARG A 229 1.63 18.14 11.56
CA ARG A 229 1.79 19.57 11.30
C ARG A 229 1.10 20.01 10.01
N ASP A 230 1.28 19.25 8.92
CA ASP A 230 0.97 19.72 7.58
C ASP A 230 -0.41 19.25 7.08
N PHE A 231 -0.95 18.13 7.61
CA PHE A 231 -2.18 17.51 7.11
C PHE A 231 -3.31 17.41 8.14
N TYR A 232 -3.01 17.39 9.44
CA TYR A 232 -4.06 17.21 10.45
C TYR A 232 -4.69 18.54 10.90
N PRO A 233 -5.98 18.53 11.28
CA PRO A 233 -6.69 19.74 11.67
C PRO A 233 -5.99 20.52 12.78
N GLY A 234 -5.59 21.75 12.48
CA GLY A 234 -4.93 22.64 13.42
C GLY A 234 -3.52 22.20 13.83
N GLY A 235 -2.87 21.33 13.07
CA GLY A 235 -1.51 20.86 13.38
C GLY A 235 -1.46 19.95 14.62
N LYS A 236 -2.56 19.26 14.94
CA LYS A 236 -2.71 18.45 16.16
C LYS A 236 -2.91 16.97 15.82
N LYS A 237 -2.42 16.10 16.71
CA LYS A 237 -2.64 14.65 16.62
C LYS A 237 -4.13 14.33 16.60
N LEU A 238 -4.48 13.21 15.97
CA LEU A 238 -5.85 12.72 15.94
C LEU A 238 -6.26 12.17 17.32
N GLN A 239 -7.56 12.09 17.56
CA GLN A 239 -8.09 11.37 18.73
C GLN A 239 -7.62 9.91 18.70
N TYR A 240 -7.17 9.41 19.84
CA TYR A 240 -6.60 8.07 20.07
C TYR A 240 -5.19 7.86 19.50
N GLN A 241 -4.60 8.87 18.87
CA GLN A 241 -3.21 8.79 18.41
C GLN A 241 -2.27 9.02 19.59
N SER A 242 -1.34 8.09 19.83
CA SER A 242 -0.34 8.25 20.90
C SER A 242 0.61 9.42 20.58
N PRO A 243 0.96 10.23 21.59
CA PRO A 243 1.96 11.29 21.46
C PRO A 243 3.40 10.78 21.63
N ASP A 244 3.58 9.53 22.04
CA ASP A 244 4.88 8.99 22.37
C ASP A 244 5.69 8.66 21.12
N GLU A 245 6.99 8.50 21.31
CA GLU A 245 7.88 8.04 20.25
C GLU A 245 7.47 6.64 19.79
N TRP A 246 7.20 6.50 18.49
CA TRP A 246 6.92 5.23 17.86
C TRP A 246 8.17 4.34 17.85
N LYS A 247 8.02 3.05 18.21
CA LYS A 247 9.15 2.10 18.30
C LYS A 247 8.93 0.84 17.45
N PRO A 248 9.85 0.48 16.56
CA PRO A 248 9.75 -0.70 15.68
C PRO A 248 10.09 -2.04 16.38
N ASN A 249 9.41 -2.38 17.48
CA ASN A 249 9.73 -3.57 18.29
C ASN A 249 9.20 -4.92 17.76
N ALA A 250 8.43 -4.88 16.66
CA ALA A 250 7.87 -6.05 16.00
C ALA A 250 7.92 -5.87 14.48
N ALA A 251 8.30 -6.90 13.72
CA ALA A 251 8.46 -6.80 12.27
C ALA A 251 7.99 -8.06 11.53
N PHE A 252 7.09 -7.89 10.57
CA PHE A 252 6.70 -8.94 9.64
C PHE A 252 7.57 -8.83 8.38
N VAL A 253 8.38 -9.85 8.09
CA VAL A 253 9.10 -9.93 6.82
C VAL A 253 8.30 -10.78 5.85
N ASN A 254 7.88 -10.20 4.74
CA ASN A 254 7.13 -10.88 3.69
C ASN A 254 8.00 -11.04 2.45
N CYS A 255 8.01 -12.24 1.87
CA CYS A 255 8.66 -12.52 0.59
C CYS A 255 7.60 -12.82 -0.47
N TYR A 256 7.62 -12.05 -1.55
CA TYR A 256 6.82 -12.27 -2.76
C TYR A 256 7.73 -12.79 -3.86
N ASP A 257 7.62 -14.06 -4.18
CA ASP A 257 8.40 -14.75 -5.20
C ASP A 257 7.70 -14.70 -6.56
N GLY A 258 8.02 -13.66 -7.33
CA GLY A 258 7.42 -13.42 -8.64
C GLY A 258 6.09 -12.65 -8.62
N GLY A 259 5.52 -12.47 -9.82
CA GLY A 259 4.39 -11.55 -10.06
C GLY A 259 3.06 -12.03 -9.54
N GLN A 260 2.89 -13.35 -9.37
CA GLN A 260 1.61 -13.93 -8.97
C GLN A 260 1.35 -13.84 -7.46
N GLU A 261 2.42 -13.84 -6.64
CA GLU A 261 2.29 -13.72 -5.19
C GLU A 261 1.78 -12.32 -4.80
N SER A 262 0.83 -12.27 -3.89
CA SER A 262 0.06 -11.06 -3.57
C SER A 262 -0.52 -11.11 -2.15
N VAL A 263 -1.09 -10.00 -1.70
CA VAL A 263 -1.94 -9.96 -0.52
C VAL A 263 -3.17 -9.10 -0.82
N GLY A 264 -4.36 -9.65 -0.58
CA GLY A 264 -5.63 -8.98 -0.86
C GLY A 264 -5.89 -7.78 0.07
N TYR A 265 -6.92 -7.00 -0.25
CA TYR A 265 -7.27 -5.80 0.53
C TYR A 265 -7.59 -6.11 2.00
N HIS A 266 -6.76 -5.59 2.90
CA HIS A 266 -6.88 -5.72 4.34
C HIS A 266 -6.52 -4.42 5.06
N ALA A 267 -6.72 -4.40 6.37
CA ALA A 267 -6.14 -3.44 7.29
C ALA A 267 -5.41 -4.26 8.36
N ASP A 268 -4.34 -3.72 8.92
CA ASP A 268 -3.53 -4.43 9.90
C ASP A 268 -4.32 -4.66 11.20
N GLN A 269 -4.07 -5.80 11.85
CA GLN A 269 -4.78 -6.18 13.06
C GLN A 269 -4.35 -5.27 14.22
N LEU A 270 -5.31 -4.54 14.80
CA LEU A 270 -5.04 -3.50 15.79
C LEU A 270 -4.76 -4.00 17.21
N THR A 271 -4.94 -5.30 17.51
CA THR A 271 -4.93 -5.82 18.89
C THR A 271 -3.78 -5.30 19.74
N TYR A 272 -2.54 -5.45 19.24
CA TYR A 272 -1.33 -5.10 19.97
C TYR A 272 -0.78 -3.73 19.58
N LEU A 273 -1.25 -3.18 18.46
CA LEU A 273 -0.88 -1.85 17.96
C LEU A 273 -1.66 -0.74 18.68
N GLY A 274 -2.92 -1.01 18.98
CA GLY A 274 -3.88 -0.04 19.50
C GLY A 274 -4.59 0.75 18.40
N PRO A 275 -5.45 1.69 18.82
CA PRO A 275 -6.09 2.61 17.91
C PRO A 275 -5.06 3.53 17.23
N ARG A 276 -5.35 3.97 16.00
CA ARG A 276 -4.56 4.99 15.28
C ARG A 276 -3.08 4.62 15.10
N ALA A 277 -2.82 3.34 14.85
CA ALA A 277 -1.49 2.79 14.72
C ALA A 277 -0.73 3.33 13.50
N ILE A 278 0.54 3.67 13.71
CA ILE A 278 1.50 4.03 12.66
C ILE A 278 2.33 2.79 12.30
N ILE A 279 2.60 2.58 11.01
CA ILE A 279 3.34 1.41 10.52
C ILE A 279 4.40 1.86 9.52
N GLY A 280 5.64 1.40 9.71
CA GLY A 280 6.74 1.64 8.77
C GLY A 280 6.98 0.40 7.90
N SER A 281 7.02 0.56 6.58
CA SER A 281 7.14 -0.56 5.63
C SER A 281 8.31 -0.34 4.67
N LEU A 282 9.39 -1.09 4.84
CA LEU A 282 10.58 -1.02 3.99
C LEU A 282 10.53 -2.08 2.89
N SER A 283 10.53 -1.64 1.63
CA SER A 283 10.50 -2.50 0.45
C SER A 283 11.90 -2.68 -0.16
N LEU A 284 12.27 -3.92 -0.48
CA LEU A 284 13.54 -4.29 -1.10
C LEU A 284 13.31 -5.28 -2.25
N GLY A 285 14.17 -5.25 -3.26
CA GLY A 285 14.07 -6.10 -4.45
C GLY A 285 13.17 -5.49 -5.52
N VAL A 286 12.36 -6.32 -6.19
CA VAL A 286 11.55 -5.86 -7.34
C VAL A 286 10.43 -4.90 -6.92
N SER A 287 10.12 -3.96 -7.82
CA SER A 287 9.04 -3.00 -7.62
C SER A 287 7.67 -3.69 -7.66
N ARG A 288 6.76 -3.29 -6.77
CA ARG A 288 5.36 -3.76 -6.78
C ARG A 288 4.42 -2.61 -6.42
N GLU A 289 3.17 -2.75 -6.85
CA GLU A 289 2.11 -1.80 -6.52
C GLU A 289 1.51 -2.11 -5.15
N PHE A 290 1.66 -1.15 -4.22
CA PHE A 290 0.88 -1.07 -3.01
C PHE A 290 -0.39 -0.29 -3.28
N ARG A 291 -1.53 -1.00 -3.32
CA ARG A 291 -2.81 -0.38 -3.65
C ARG A 291 -3.60 -0.08 -2.39
N VAL A 292 -4.07 1.16 -2.26
CA VAL A 292 -4.95 1.63 -1.19
C VAL A 292 -6.33 1.99 -1.73
N ARG A 293 -7.36 1.76 -0.90
CA ARG A 293 -8.72 2.25 -1.16
C ARG A 293 -9.40 2.64 0.14
N ARG A 294 -10.27 3.64 0.08
CA ARG A 294 -11.00 4.13 1.25
C ARG A 294 -12.15 3.19 1.60
N ILE A 295 -12.49 3.15 2.89
CA ILE A 295 -13.66 2.42 3.39
C ILE A 295 -14.86 3.36 3.43
N ILE A 296 -15.86 3.05 2.61
CA ILE A 296 -17.10 3.79 2.51
C ILE A 296 -18.13 3.19 3.50
N SER A 297 -18.79 4.05 4.26
CA SER A 297 -19.92 3.66 5.11
C SER A 297 -21.17 3.43 4.26
N LYS A 298 -22.00 2.45 4.64
CA LYS A 298 -23.29 2.26 4.00
C LYS A 298 -24.28 3.27 4.58
N ASP A 299 -24.86 4.14 3.75
CA ASP A 299 -26.02 4.91 4.16
C ASP A 299 -27.24 3.99 4.32
N LYS A 300 -28.11 4.32 5.29
CA LYS A 300 -29.33 3.56 5.59
C LYS A 300 -30.43 3.71 4.52
N ASP A 301 -30.26 4.64 3.58
CA ASP A 301 -31.30 5.03 2.61
C ASP A 301 -31.12 4.44 1.20
N GLU A 302 -30.14 3.55 0.98
CA GLU A 302 -30.06 2.77 -0.26
C GLU A 302 -31.09 1.63 -0.22
N PRO A 303 -32.09 1.59 -1.14
CA PRO A 303 -33.15 0.59 -1.11
C PRO A 303 -32.57 -0.82 -1.21
N ALA A 304 -33.07 -1.71 -0.34
CA ALA A 304 -32.60 -3.09 -0.13
C ALA A 304 -32.72 -4.03 -1.35
N ASN A 305 -33.06 -3.51 -2.53
CA ASN A 305 -33.30 -4.26 -3.76
C ASN A 305 -32.14 -4.22 -4.77
N LYS A 306 -31.02 -3.55 -4.47
CA LYS A 306 -29.78 -3.77 -5.22
C LYS A 306 -29.09 -5.03 -4.69
N SER A 307 -29.08 -6.07 -5.52
CA SER A 307 -28.30 -7.28 -5.31
C SER A 307 -26.88 -6.94 -4.85
N ARG A 308 -26.43 -7.62 -3.78
CA ARG A 308 -25.09 -7.48 -3.20
C ARG A 308 -24.03 -7.67 -4.29
N LYS A 309 -23.53 -6.60 -4.89
CA LYS A 309 -22.28 -6.65 -5.66
C LYS A 309 -21.12 -6.49 -4.69
N LYS A 310 -20.04 -7.22 -4.97
CA LYS A 310 -18.79 -7.26 -4.18
C LYS A 310 -18.02 -5.92 -4.26
N ASP A 311 -18.56 -4.95 -5.00
CA ASP A 311 -17.86 -3.83 -5.64
C ASP A 311 -18.23 -2.44 -5.08
N ASP A 312 -19.02 -2.33 -4.01
CA ASP A 312 -19.40 -1.00 -3.46
C ASP A 312 -18.20 -0.23 -2.89
N ALA A 313 -17.13 -0.92 -2.51
CA ALA A 313 -15.86 -0.29 -2.09
C ALA A 313 -14.99 0.18 -3.28
N ASP A 314 -15.31 -0.23 -4.50
CA ASP A 314 -14.63 0.23 -5.72
C ASP A 314 -15.28 1.50 -6.30
N ALA A 315 -16.35 2.00 -5.66
CA ALA A 315 -17.07 3.20 -6.09
C ALA A 315 -16.23 4.48 -5.96
N GLU A 316 -15.33 4.55 -4.97
CA GLU A 316 -14.37 5.67 -4.82
C GLU A 316 -13.06 5.43 -5.60
N GLY A 317 -12.89 4.31 -6.32
CA GLY A 317 -11.66 3.96 -7.03
C GLY A 317 -10.50 3.55 -6.11
N GLN A 318 -9.40 3.08 -6.71
CA GLN A 318 -8.20 2.60 -6.02
C GLN A 318 -6.99 3.43 -6.41
N ILE A 319 -6.07 3.61 -5.47
CA ILE A 319 -4.82 4.35 -5.67
C ILE A 319 -3.66 3.33 -5.60
N ALA A 320 -2.81 3.27 -6.61
CA ALA A 320 -1.60 2.47 -6.63
C ALA A 320 -0.38 3.34 -6.32
N ILE A 321 0.33 2.99 -5.25
CA ILE A 321 1.63 3.56 -4.88
C ILE A 321 2.69 2.57 -5.34
N HIS A 322 3.61 3.01 -6.20
CA HIS A 322 4.72 2.18 -6.63
C HIS A 322 5.79 2.13 -5.54
N LEU A 323 6.22 0.92 -5.17
CA LEU A 323 7.24 0.71 -4.16
C LEU A 323 8.49 0.10 -4.81
N PRO A 324 9.41 0.92 -5.36
CA PRO A 324 10.68 0.43 -5.88
C PRO A 324 11.61 -0.03 -4.75
N HIS A 325 12.72 -0.66 -5.13
CA HIS A 325 13.79 -1.05 -4.21
C HIS A 325 14.17 0.10 -3.26
N ASN A 326 14.38 -0.23 -1.99
CA ASN A 326 14.84 0.70 -0.95
C ASN A 326 13.90 1.90 -0.73
N SER A 327 12.59 1.61 -0.68
CA SER A 327 11.56 2.61 -0.36
C SER A 327 10.96 2.33 1.01
N LEU A 328 10.96 3.33 1.90
CA LEU A 328 10.24 3.30 3.17
C LEU A 328 8.89 3.99 2.99
N LEU A 329 7.80 3.24 3.11
CA LEU A 329 6.44 3.74 3.15
C LEU A 329 5.98 3.84 4.61
N VAL A 330 5.49 5.01 5.03
CA VAL A 330 4.87 5.21 6.35
C VAL A 330 3.36 5.25 6.18
N MET A 331 2.66 4.31 6.82
CA MET A 331 1.20 4.35 6.96
C MET A 331 0.84 5.12 8.23
N HIS A 332 0.17 6.27 8.07
CA HIS A 332 -0.18 7.17 9.17
C HIS A 332 -1.45 6.75 9.91
N ALA A 333 -1.73 7.45 11.01
CA ALA A 333 -2.69 7.08 12.05
C ALA A 333 -4.10 6.72 11.55
N GLU A 334 -4.58 7.27 10.45
CA GLU A 334 -5.91 6.98 9.91
C GLU A 334 -5.98 5.77 8.95
N MET A 335 -4.83 5.20 8.60
CA MET A 335 -4.74 4.17 7.56
C MET A 335 -5.57 2.92 7.88
N GLN A 336 -5.47 2.38 9.10
CA GLN A 336 -6.07 1.08 9.42
C GLN A 336 -7.58 1.18 9.70
N GLU A 337 -8.06 2.35 10.13
CA GLU A 337 -9.47 2.61 10.40
C GLU A 337 -10.26 3.02 9.16
N GLU A 338 -9.64 3.81 8.27
CA GLU A 338 -10.35 4.45 7.17
C GLU A 338 -10.02 3.88 5.79
N TRP A 339 -8.93 3.10 5.67
CA TRP A 339 -8.44 2.58 4.40
C TRP A 339 -8.18 1.07 4.49
N LYS A 340 -8.07 0.47 3.31
CA LYS A 340 -7.52 -0.87 3.14
C LYS A 340 -6.39 -0.82 2.14
N HIS A 341 -5.43 -1.72 2.31
CA HIS A 341 -4.30 -1.86 1.41
C HIS A 341 -4.08 -3.29 0.95
N SER A 342 -3.33 -3.44 -0.13
CA SER A 342 -3.00 -4.72 -0.78
C SER A 342 -1.69 -4.61 -1.56
N ILE A 343 -1.07 -5.75 -1.84
CA ILE A 343 -0.05 -5.88 -2.88
C ILE A 343 -0.70 -6.61 -4.05
N ALA A 344 -0.85 -5.92 -5.18
CA ALA A 344 -1.50 -6.48 -6.37
C ALA A 344 -0.56 -7.43 -7.11
N PRO A 345 -1.07 -8.52 -7.73
CA PRO A 345 -0.30 -9.30 -8.70
C PRO A 345 0.25 -8.42 -9.82
N ALA A 346 1.45 -8.71 -10.28
CA ALA A 346 2.10 -8.05 -11.40
C ALA A 346 2.15 -9.00 -12.61
N GLN A 347 1.75 -8.50 -13.78
CA GLN A 347 1.81 -9.28 -15.03
C GLN A 347 3.24 -9.45 -15.53
N SER A 348 4.05 -8.40 -15.36
CA SER A 348 5.49 -8.39 -15.67
C SER A 348 6.27 -7.94 -14.44
N ILE A 349 7.49 -8.45 -14.30
CA ILE A 349 8.45 -8.03 -13.29
C ILE A 349 9.78 -7.76 -14.00
N ASP A 350 10.32 -6.58 -13.75
CA ASP A 350 11.71 -6.27 -14.10
C ASP A 350 12.63 -6.84 -13.01
N PRO A 351 13.54 -7.78 -13.34
CA PRO A 351 14.39 -8.42 -12.36
C PRO A 351 15.33 -7.43 -11.66
N HIS A 352 15.45 -7.57 -10.33
CA HIS A 352 16.40 -6.83 -9.52
C HIS A 352 17.79 -7.51 -9.58
N PRO A 353 18.91 -6.76 -9.69
CA PRO A 353 20.26 -7.35 -9.83
C PRO A 353 20.69 -8.32 -8.73
N ILE A 354 20.12 -8.19 -7.53
CA ILE A 354 20.43 -9.03 -6.36
C ILE A 354 19.28 -10.01 -6.03
N ALA A 355 18.03 -9.57 -6.20
CA ALA A 355 16.86 -10.33 -5.73
C ALA A 355 16.16 -11.10 -6.85
N GLU A 356 16.63 -10.94 -8.09
CA GLU A 356 15.99 -11.46 -9.29
C GLU A 356 14.52 -11.05 -9.31
N ASN A 357 13.58 -12.00 -9.23
CA ASN A 357 12.14 -11.74 -9.31
C ASN A 357 11.48 -11.52 -7.93
N LYS A 358 12.25 -11.49 -6.84
CA LYS A 358 11.71 -11.43 -5.48
C LYS A 358 11.55 -10.01 -4.97
N ARG A 359 10.45 -9.76 -4.26
CA ARG A 359 10.27 -8.59 -3.41
C ARG A 359 10.24 -9.03 -1.95
N LEU A 360 11.12 -8.44 -1.16
CA LEU A 360 11.10 -8.57 0.30
C LEU A 360 10.56 -7.28 0.90
N ASN A 361 9.78 -7.41 1.97
CA ASN A 361 9.18 -6.28 2.65
C ASN A 361 9.24 -6.48 4.15
N ILE A 362 9.85 -5.54 4.87
CA ILE A 362 9.81 -5.51 6.33
C ILE A 362 8.72 -4.53 6.76
N THR A 363 7.64 -5.04 7.35
CA THR A 363 6.58 -4.23 7.97
C THR A 363 6.86 -4.11 9.46
N TYR A 364 7.50 -3.00 9.85
CA TYR A 364 7.76 -2.64 11.23
C TYR A 364 6.49 -2.09 11.90
N ARG A 365 6.27 -2.54 13.14
CA ARG A 365 5.11 -2.29 13.97
C ARG A 365 5.58 -1.95 15.38
N TRP A 366 4.76 -1.17 16.07
CA TRP A 366 4.94 -0.88 17.48
C TRP A 366 3.86 -1.61 18.29
N TYR A 367 4.23 -2.71 18.92
CA TYR A 367 3.39 -3.39 19.89
C TYR A 367 3.52 -2.69 21.24
N LYS A 368 2.41 -2.17 21.75
CA LYS A 368 2.39 -1.42 23.01
C LYS A 368 2.32 -2.37 24.20
N ASP A 369 3.12 -2.10 25.23
CA ASP A 369 3.14 -2.88 26.48
C ASP A 369 1.76 -2.89 27.16
N ALA A 370 1.06 -1.75 27.08
CA ALA A 370 -0.32 -1.59 27.51
C ALA A 370 -1.31 -2.57 26.89
N LEU A 371 -1.00 -3.08 25.70
CA LEU A 371 -1.85 -3.99 24.94
C LEU A 371 -1.34 -5.43 24.98
N HIS A 372 -0.39 -5.72 25.87
CA HIS A 372 0.08 -7.07 26.11
C HIS A 372 -1.10 -8.02 26.42
N PRO A 373 -1.10 -9.27 25.90
CA PRO A 373 -2.18 -10.26 26.10
C PRO A 373 -2.59 -10.51 27.56
N LYS A 374 -1.69 -10.21 28.51
CA LYS A 374 -1.93 -10.34 29.95
C LYS A 374 -2.98 -9.32 30.47
N TYR A 375 -3.07 -8.15 29.84
CA TYR A 375 -4.01 -7.09 30.20
C TYR A 375 -5.26 -7.06 29.31
N THR A 376 -5.14 -7.48 28.03
CA THR A 376 -6.29 -7.44 27.10
C THR A 376 -7.42 -8.38 27.53
N PRO A 377 -8.70 -8.03 27.27
CA PRO A 377 -9.83 -8.89 27.61
C PRO A 377 -9.73 -10.28 26.99
N ARG A 378 -10.15 -11.31 27.74
CA ARG A 378 -10.26 -12.69 27.25
C ARG A 378 -11.70 -13.03 26.92
N CYS A 379 -11.90 -13.79 25.85
CA CYS A 379 -13.23 -14.27 25.48
C CYS A 379 -13.60 -15.55 26.24
N LYS A 380 -14.83 -16.05 26.04
CA LYS A 380 -15.31 -17.30 26.65
C LYS A 380 -14.57 -18.56 26.19
N CYS A 381 -13.76 -18.47 25.13
CA CYS A 381 -12.89 -19.54 24.66
C CYS A 381 -11.52 -19.55 25.37
N GLY A 382 -11.27 -18.64 26.32
CA GLY A 382 -10.01 -18.55 27.07
C GLY A 382 -8.86 -17.85 26.34
N ILE A 383 -9.05 -17.42 25.09
CA ILE A 383 -8.04 -16.69 24.31
C ILE A 383 -8.18 -15.18 24.45
N ALA A 384 -7.09 -14.45 24.24
CA ALA A 384 -7.11 -13.00 24.10
C ALA A 384 -8.06 -12.57 22.97
N THR A 385 -8.76 -11.47 23.15
CA THR A 385 -9.68 -10.93 22.15
C THR A 385 -8.96 -10.16 21.06
N VAL A 386 -9.60 -9.99 19.90
CA VAL A 386 -9.11 -9.11 18.83
C VAL A 386 -9.70 -7.71 18.99
N LEU A 387 -8.87 -6.68 18.85
CA LEU A 387 -9.34 -5.30 18.74
C LEU A 387 -9.74 -5.02 17.30
N ARG A 388 -10.94 -4.45 17.10
CA ARG A 388 -11.39 -3.98 15.78
C ARG A 388 -12.00 -2.60 15.87
N CYS A 389 -11.79 -1.81 14.82
CA CYS A 389 -12.52 -0.57 14.59
C CYS A 389 -13.79 -0.84 13.77
N VAL A 390 -14.89 -0.18 14.09
CA VAL A 390 -16.10 -0.20 13.28
C VAL A 390 -15.92 0.73 12.08
N GLN A 391 -15.77 0.15 10.89
CA GLN A 391 -15.43 0.93 9.68
C GLN A 391 -16.64 1.29 8.80
N ARG A 392 -17.75 0.54 8.90
CA ARG A 392 -18.87 0.62 7.93
C ARG A 392 -20.22 1.10 8.47
N LYS A 393 -20.52 0.84 9.75
CA LYS A 393 -21.80 1.23 10.37
C LYS A 393 -21.71 2.67 10.84
N LYS A 394 -22.50 3.57 10.24
CA LYS A 394 -22.43 5.02 10.45
C LYS A 394 -22.56 5.42 11.92
N GLU A 395 -23.46 4.77 12.67
CA GLU A 395 -23.79 5.11 14.06
C GLU A 395 -22.62 4.91 15.02
N ASN A 396 -21.77 3.92 14.73
CA ASN A 396 -20.66 3.55 15.60
C ASN A 396 -19.32 3.66 14.87
N ARG A 397 -19.26 4.33 13.71
CA ARG A 397 -18.04 4.42 12.89
C ARG A 397 -16.92 5.04 13.70
N GLY A 398 -15.73 4.42 13.68
CA GLY A 398 -14.58 4.87 14.46
C GLY A 398 -14.53 4.35 15.90
N ARG A 399 -15.61 3.70 16.40
CA ARG A 399 -15.58 3.05 17.72
C ARG A 399 -14.82 1.73 17.66
N TYR A 400 -14.12 1.40 18.74
CA TYR A 400 -13.34 0.19 18.87
C TYR A 400 -14.07 -0.86 19.71
N MET A 401 -13.86 -2.14 19.40
CA MET A 401 -14.48 -3.26 20.09
C MET A 401 -13.53 -4.44 20.21
N TRP A 402 -13.60 -5.11 21.36
CA TRP A 402 -12.98 -6.40 21.63
C TRP A 402 -13.95 -7.51 21.23
N MET A 403 -13.48 -8.47 20.43
CA MET A 403 -14.29 -9.61 19.99
C MET A 403 -13.53 -10.92 20.04
N CYS A 404 -14.26 -12.02 20.11
CA CYS A 404 -13.68 -13.33 19.86
C CYS A 404 -13.22 -13.46 18.40
N HIS A 405 -12.13 -14.18 18.18
CA HIS A 405 -11.60 -14.49 16.85
C HIS A 405 -11.07 -15.92 16.73
N ALA A 406 -11.47 -16.82 17.63
CA ALA A 406 -11.08 -18.23 17.57
C ALA A 406 -11.53 -18.92 16.28
N ASN A 407 -12.62 -18.44 15.66
CA ASN A 407 -13.14 -18.96 14.40
C ASN A 407 -12.24 -18.68 13.18
N TYR A 408 -11.20 -17.86 13.32
CA TYR A 408 -10.16 -17.68 12.30
C TYR A 408 -9.16 -18.83 12.27
N THR A 409 -9.09 -19.64 13.33
CA THR A 409 -8.26 -20.84 13.36
C THR A 409 -8.99 -22.02 12.72
N PRO A 410 -8.36 -22.73 11.78
CA PRO A 410 -8.89 -23.99 11.26
C PRO A 410 -9.27 -24.96 12.38
N GLY A 411 -10.50 -25.51 12.32
CA GLY A 411 -10.99 -26.49 13.30
C GLY A 411 -11.48 -25.93 14.64
N LYS A 412 -11.41 -24.61 14.88
CA LYS A 412 -11.98 -23.98 16.09
C LYS A 412 -13.30 -23.26 15.79
N GLU A 413 -14.22 -23.30 16.75
CA GLU A 413 -15.41 -22.45 16.79
C GLU A 413 -15.17 -21.23 17.70
N GLY A 414 -15.82 -20.11 17.39
CA GLY A 414 -15.72 -18.88 18.18
C GLY A 414 -16.97 -18.63 19.02
N CYS A 415 -16.79 -18.16 20.25
CA CYS A 415 -17.91 -17.64 21.05
C CYS A 415 -18.38 -16.25 20.57
N SER A 416 -19.56 -15.82 21.04
CA SER A 416 -20.16 -14.52 20.74
C SER A 416 -19.66 -13.37 21.64
N PHE A 417 -18.46 -13.48 22.23
CA PHE A 417 -17.92 -12.42 23.09
C PHE A 417 -17.78 -11.10 22.34
N PHE A 418 -18.26 -10.04 22.97
CA PHE A 418 -18.23 -8.67 22.49
C PHE A 418 -18.12 -7.71 23.67
N GLN A 419 -17.25 -6.72 23.57
CA GLN A 419 -17.13 -5.63 24.51
C GLN A 419 -16.68 -4.36 23.78
N TRP A 420 -17.27 -3.20 24.09
CA TRP A 420 -16.75 -1.94 23.58
C TRP A 420 -15.39 -1.65 24.21
N ALA A 421 -14.42 -1.29 23.39
CA ALA A 421 -13.11 -0.87 23.87
C ALA A 421 -13.16 0.62 24.23
N GLU A 422 -12.52 0.96 25.33
CA GLU A 422 -12.36 2.32 25.81
C GLU A 422 -10.89 2.70 25.71
N PHE A 423 -10.63 3.92 25.27
CA PHE A 423 -9.29 4.50 25.18
C PHE A 423 -9.39 5.98 25.57
N ASP A 424 -8.35 6.51 26.20
CA ASP A 424 -8.21 7.95 26.38
C ASP A 424 -7.81 8.66 25.06
N ASP A 425 -7.65 9.98 25.07
CA ASP A 425 -7.31 10.74 23.85
C ASP A 425 -5.94 10.36 23.24
N ASP A 426 -5.06 9.71 24.00
CA ASP A 426 -3.74 9.22 23.59
C ASP A 426 -3.76 7.76 23.13
N GLY A 427 -4.95 7.14 23.13
CA GLY A 427 -5.12 5.76 22.69
C GLY A 427 -4.68 4.73 23.72
N ASN A 428 -4.55 5.13 24.99
CA ASN A 428 -4.18 4.24 26.08
C ASN A 428 -5.44 3.59 26.68
N PRO A 429 -5.39 2.30 27.01
CA PRO A 429 -6.51 1.61 27.63
C PRO A 429 -6.66 2.01 29.11
N PRO A 430 -7.82 1.74 29.76
CA PRO A 430 -8.08 2.16 31.14
C PRO A 430 -7.08 1.61 32.17
N TRP A 431 -6.48 0.45 31.89
CA TRP A 431 -5.51 -0.21 32.76
C TRP A 431 -4.08 0.32 32.61
N GLN A 432 -3.80 1.29 31.72
CA GLN A 432 -2.46 1.88 31.59
C GLN A 432 -1.89 2.36 32.93
N ARG A 433 -2.72 3.02 33.75
CA ARG A 433 -2.30 3.56 35.05
C ARG A 433 -1.83 2.48 36.02
N GLU A 434 -2.45 1.30 35.96
CA GLU A 434 -2.07 0.17 36.81
C GLU A 434 -0.68 -0.34 36.43
N ILE A 435 -0.36 -0.36 35.13
CA ILE A 435 0.96 -0.73 34.61
C ILE A 435 2.01 0.28 35.09
N ASP A 436 1.74 1.57 34.92
CA ASP A 436 2.66 2.63 35.33
C ASP A 436 2.93 2.60 36.85
N ASP A 437 1.96 2.14 37.66
CA ASP A 437 2.10 1.96 39.10
C ASP A 437 2.88 0.67 39.46
N GLU A 438 2.72 -0.41 38.70
CA GLU A 438 3.50 -1.66 38.84
C GLU A 438 4.99 -1.39 38.54
N GLU A 439 5.29 -0.74 37.41
CA GLU A 439 6.68 -0.44 37.00
C GLU A 439 7.40 0.49 37.98
N ARG A 440 6.69 1.47 38.55
CA ARG A 440 7.24 2.35 39.60
C ARG A 440 7.58 1.61 40.88
N LYS A 441 6.82 0.56 41.23
CA LYS A 441 7.11 -0.28 42.40
C LYS A 441 8.27 -1.24 42.17
N GLU A 442 8.45 -1.75 40.94
CA GLU A 442 9.58 -2.62 40.60
C GLU A 442 10.92 -1.86 40.48
N SER A 443 10.86 -0.55 40.23
CA SER A 443 12.03 0.33 40.11
C SER A 443 12.43 1.05 41.41
N SER A 444 11.63 0.90 42.48
CA SER A 444 11.90 1.43 43.84
C SER A 444 12.39 0.32 44.76
#